data_AF-A0A3N4JZ45-F1
#
_entry.id   AF-A0A3N4JZ45-F1
#
_cell.length_a   1.000
_cell.length_b   1.000
_cell.length_c   1.000
_cell.angle_alpha   90.00
_cell.angle_beta   90.00
_cell.angle_gamma   90.00
#
_symmetry.space_group_name_H-M   'P 1'
#
loop_
_entity.id
_entity.type
_entity.pdbx_description
1 polymer ?
#
loop_
_entity_poly.entity_id
_entity_poly.type
_entity_poly.pdbx_seq_one_letter_code
_entity_poly.pdbx_strand_id
1 'polypeptide(L)'
;MSDPSQGVRAGLQGRVNNNLDILLKRFESIIQLASVLPPLPPIPPGPPPRVLLISNQRTQVDGKDRTVTAAEAYQIKCHASSMIRAAEDLLALTRSLKEAWMFGQLGSELGVVDETTDHNAKEVGEALQKLATEEVGGLDL
;
A
#
# COMPACT_ATOMS: atom_id res chain seq x y z
N MET A 1 23.16 3.50 19.98
CA MET A 1 23.31 3.49 18.52
C MET A 1 21.95 3.14 17.94
N SER A 2 21.27 4.07 17.24
CA SER A 2 19.93 3.83 16.71
C SER A 2 20.03 3.07 15.39
N ASP A 3 19.31 1.96 15.28
CA ASP A 3 19.27 1.12 14.09
C ASP A 3 18.61 1.89 12.91
N PRO A 4 19.33 2.17 11.81
CA PRO A 4 18.82 2.94 10.67
C PRO A 4 17.66 2.23 9.94
N SER A 5 17.49 0.92 10.14
CA SER A 5 16.38 0.16 9.56
C SER A 5 15.04 0.40 10.27
N GLN A 6 15.05 0.93 11.50
CA GLN A 6 13.83 1.20 12.27
C GLN A 6 12.92 2.24 11.60
N GLY A 7 13.51 3.30 11.03
CA GLY A 7 12.74 4.35 10.35
C GLY A 7 12.03 3.83 9.09
N VAL A 8 12.70 2.98 8.33
CA VAL A 8 12.13 2.36 7.12
C VAL A 8 10.99 1.40 7.48
N ARG A 9 11.18 0.56 8.51
CA ARG A 9 10.16 -0.36 9.02
C ARG A 9 8.93 0.37 9.55
N ALA A 10 9.14 1.44 10.32
CA ALA A 10 8.05 2.28 10.82
C ALA A 10 7.27 2.97 9.69
N GLY A 11 7.96 3.46 8.66
CA GLY A 11 7.34 4.07 7.48
C GLY A 11 6.50 3.07 6.66
N LEU A 12 7.03 1.85 6.44
CA LEU A 12 6.30 0.76 5.78
C LEU A 12 5.06 0.35 6.57
N GLN A 13 5.21 0.14 7.88
CA GLN A 13 4.09 -0.19 8.78
C GLN A 13 3.01 0.89 8.75
N GLY A 14 3.41 2.17 8.76
CA GLY A 14 2.49 3.31 8.65
C GLY A 14 1.69 3.29 7.35
N ARG A 15 2.33 3.02 6.21
CA ARG A 15 1.66 2.92 4.91
C ARG A 15 0.69 1.73 4.87
N VAL A 16 1.08 0.57 5.38
CA VAL A 16 0.19 -0.60 5.46
C VAL A 16 -1.05 -0.27 6.30
N ASN A 17 -0.86 0.27 7.50
CA ASN A 17 -1.95 0.62 8.40
C ASN A 17 -2.90 1.66 7.78
N ASN A 18 -2.37 2.69 7.13
CA ASN A 18 -3.17 3.72 6.48
C ASN A 18 -4.05 3.14 5.35
N ASN A 19 -3.49 2.27 4.51
CA ASN A 19 -4.28 1.65 3.44
C ASN A 19 -5.35 0.69 3.97
N LEU A 20 -5.04 -0.07 5.02
CA LEU A 20 -6.03 -0.92 5.69
C LEU A 20 -7.17 -0.10 6.31
N ASP A 21 -6.83 1.03 6.95
CA ASP A 21 -7.81 1.97 7.52
C ASP A 21 -8.73 2.54 6.43
N ILE A 22 -8.17 2.95 5.27
CA ILE A 22 -8.95 3.41 4.13
C ILE A 22 -9.90 2.32 3.65
N LEU A 23 -9.41 1.09 3.45
CA LEU A 23 -10.25 -0.02 2.98
C LEU A 23 -11.43 -0.28 3.91
N LEU A 24 -11.18 -0.39 5.21
CA LEU A 24 -12.21 -0.69 6.20
C LEU A 24 -13.22 0.45 6.34
N LYS A 25 -12.77 1.69 6.52
CA LYS A 25 -13.67 2.85 6.69
C LYS A 25 -14.53 3.11 5.45
N ARG A 26 -13.97 2.94 4.26
CA ARG A 26 -14.72 3.15 3.01
C ARG A 26 -15.74 2.06 2.76
N PHE A 27 -15.40 0.82 3.09
CA PHE A 27 -16.36 -0.28 3.06
C PHE A 27 -17.52 -0.06 4.03
N GLU A 28 -17.23 0.36 5.27
CA GLU A 28 -18.26 0.73 6.25
C GLU A 28 -19.15 1.87 5.74
N SER A 29 -18.56 2.92 5.16
CA SER A 29 -19.30 4.04 4.58
C SER A 29 -20.26 3.57 3.46
N ILE A 30 -19.83 2.61 2.63
CA ILE A 30 -20.69 2.03 1.59
C ILE A 30 -21.85 1.25 2.21
N ILE A 31 -21.61 0.46 3.26
CA ILE A 31 -22.67 -0.28 3.95
C ILE A 31 -23.71 0.68 4.54
N GLN A 32 -23.27 1.80 5.13
CA GLN A 32 -24.18 2.81 5.68
C GLN A 32 -25.04 3.50 4.62
N LEU A 33 -24.51 3.68 3.41
CA LEU A 33 -25.23 4.29 2.28
C LEU A 33 -26.11 3.29 1.52
N ALA A 34 -25.75 2.01 1.49
CA ALA A 34 -26.50 0.98 0.81
C ALA A 34 -27.72 0.57 1.66
N SER A 35 -28.87 1.22 1.43
CA SER A 35 -30.14 0.75 2.00
C SER A 35 -30.42 -0.69 1.51
N VAL A 36 -30.56 -1.63 2.44
CA VAL A 36 -31.02 -2.99 2.14
C VAL A 36 -32.47 -2.90 1.65
N LEU A 37 -32.72 -3.31 0.41
CA LEU A 37 -34.08 -3.36 -0.14
C LEU A 37 -34.97 -4.20 0.82
N PRO A 38 -36.08 -3.66 1.35
CA PRO A 38 -36.96 -4.44 2.20
C PRO A 38 -37.54 -5.62 1.41
N PRO A 39 -37.76 -6.78 2.04
CA PRO A 39 -38.35 -7.94 1.38
C PRO A 39 -39.69 -7.54 0.77
N LEU A 40 -39.91 -7.94 -0.49
CA LEU A 40 -41.17 -7.72 -1.19
C LEU A 40 -42.33 -8.26 -0.35
N PRO A 41 -43.44 -7.51 -0.19
CA PRO A 41 -44.62 -8.03 0.49
C PRO A 41 -45.13 -9.29 -0.24
N PRO A 42 -45.70 -10.27 0.50
CA PRO A 42 -46.24 -11.48 -0.11
C PRO A 42 -47.30 -11.10 -1.15
N ILE A 43 -47.16 -11.66 -2.35
CA ILE A 43 -48.13 -11.47 -3.45
C ILE A 43 -49.47 -12.02 -2.95
N PRO A 44 -50.55 -11.19 -2.88
CA PRO A 44 -51.85 -11.68 -2.44
C PRO A 44 -52.38 -12.75 -3.40
N PRO A 45 -52.99 -13.85 -2.91
CA PRO A 45 -53.58 -14.88 -3.76
C PRO A 45 -54.87 -14.33 -4.40
N GLY A 46 -54.76 -13.76 -5.59
CA GLY A 46 -55.88 -13.26 -6.37
C GLY A 46 -55.46 -13.00 -7.82
N PRO A 47 -56.42 -12.95 -8.77
CA PRO A 47 -56.10 -12.61 -10.16
C PRO A 47 -55.43 -11.24 -10.20
N PRO A 48 -54.40 -11.05 -11.04
CA PRO A 48 -53.60 -9.84 -11.03
C PRO A 48 -54.49 -8.62 -11.28
N PRO A 49 -54.47 -7.58 -10.42
CA PRO A 49 -55.21 -6.36 -10.70
C PRO A 49 -54.67 -5.75 -12.00
N ARG A 50 -55.53 -5.66 -13.02
CA ARG A 50 -55.22 -4.94 -14.25
C ARG A 50 -55.09 -3.46 -13.86
N VAL A 51 -53.88 -2.93 -14.04
CA VAL A 51 -53.56 -1.50 -13.91
C VAL A 51 -53.73 -0.96 -12.48
N LEU A 52 -52.82 -1.33 -11.59
CA LEU A 52 -52.35 -0.33 -10.63
C LEU A 52 -51.38 0.57 -11.38
N LEU A 53 -51.80 1.82 -11.57
CA LEU A 53 -50.96 2.95 -11.97
C LEU A 53 -49.58 2.83 -11.29
N ILE A 54 -48.56 2.36 -12.01
CA ILE A 54 -47.16 2.57 -11.62
C ILE A 54 -46.82 4.01 -12.01
N SER A 55 -47.55 4.96 -11.42
CA SER A 55 -47.21 6.36 -11.42
C SER A 55 -46.68 6.64 -10.02
N ASN A 56 -45.38 6.86 -9.94
CA ASN A 56 -44.59 7.31 -8.78
C ASN A 56 -44.03 6.32 -7.74
N GLN A 57 -44.33 5.02 -7.76
CA GLN A 57 -43.70 4.10 -6.80
C GLN A 57 -42.43 3.42 -7.33
N ARG A 58 -41.56 4.20 -8.00
CA ARG A 58 -40.25 3.72 -8.50
C ARG A 58 -39.06 4.64 -8.19
N THR A 59 -39.24 5.71 -7.42
CA THR A 59 -38.15 6.63 -7.08
C THR A 59 -37.79 6.68 -5.61
N GLN A 60 -38.58 6.08 -4.71
CA GLN A 60 -38.21 5.96 -3.31
C GLN A 60 -37.56 4.61 -3.07
N VAL A 61 -36.24 4.58 -3.26
CA VAL A 61 -35.39 3.69 -2.47
C VAL A 61 -35.48 4.26 -1.04
N ASP A 62 -36.24 3.63 -0.16
CA ASP A 62 -36.32 3.98 1.27
C ASP A 62 -36.82 5.41 1.60
N GLY A 63 -37.86 5.90 0.93
CA GLY A 63 -38.44 7.21 1.29
C GLY A 63 -37.60 8.44 0.89
N LYS A 64 -36.38 8.25 0.37
CA LYS A 64 -35.43 9.32 0.04
C LYS A 64 -35.76 10.02 -1.28
N ASP A 65 -35.47 11.32 -1.32
CA ASP A 65 -35.59 12.13 -2.54
C ASP A 65 -34.61 11.63 -3.62
N ARG A 66 -35.01 11.71 -4.89
CA ARG A 66 -34.20 11.22 -6.03
C ARG A 66 -32.84 11.92 -6.11
N THR A 67 -32.78 13.19 -5.69
CA THR A 67 -31.54 13.96 -5.63
C THR A 67 -30.58 13.40 -4.57
N VAL A 68 -31.12 12.99 -3.42
CA VAL A 68 -30.38 12.35 -2.32
C VAL A 68 -29.86 10.98 -2.76
N THR A 69 -30.70 10.13 -3.35
CA THR A 69 -30.26 8.83 -3.88
C THR A 69 -29.16 8.96 -4.94
N ALA A 70 -29.24 9.97 -5.81
CA ALA A 70 -28.20 10.22 -6.80
C ALA A 70 -26.87 10.65 -6.14
N ALA A 71 -26.93 11.47 -5.08
CA ALA A 71 -25.76 11.88 -4.31
C ALA A 71 -25.12 10.70 -3.56
N GLU A 72 -25.92 9.85 -2.91
CA GLU A 72 -25.46 8.63 -2.23
C GLU A 72 -24.81 7.65 -3.21
N ALA A 73 -25.42 7.44 -4.39
CA ALA A 73 -24.84 6.60 -5.43
C ALA A 73 -23.49 7.13 -5.94
N TYR A 74 -23.33 8.46 -6.02
CA TYR A 74 -22.03 9.07 -6.33
C TYR A 74 -21.01 8.86 -5.22
N GLN A 75 -21.41 9.00 -3.95
CA GLN A 75 -20.54 8.76 -2.79
C GLN A 75 -20.05 7.31 -2.74
N ILE A 76 -20.92 6.32 -3.00
CA ILE A 76 -20.53 4.91 -3.10
C ILE A 76 -19.44 4.71 -4.16
N LYS A 77 -19.59 5.33 -5.34
CA LYS A 77 -18.57 5.27 -6.41
C LYS A 77 -17.25 5.89 -5.97
N CYS A 78 -17.31 7.03 -5.28
CA CYS A 78 -16.12 7.69 -4.73
C CYS A 78 -15.40 6.81 -3.71
N HIS A 79 -16.15 6.21 -2.77
CA HIS A 79 -15.61 5.28 -1.78
C HIS A 79 -14.97 4.05 -2.44
N ALA A 80 -15.63 3.43 -3.41
CA ALA A 80 -15.08 2.33 -4.18
C ALA A 80 -13.78 2.71 -4.90
N SER A 81 -13.72 3.88 -5.54
CA SER A 81 -12.50 4.37 -6.19
C SER A 81 -11.35 4.58 -5.19
N SER A 82 -11.65 5.09 -3.98
CA SER A 82 -10.64 5.25 -2.94
C SER A 82 -10.11 3.92 -2.40
N MET A 83 -10.96 2.88 -2.32
CA MET A 83 -10.55 1.52 -1.95
C MET A 83 -9.63 0.91 -3.00
N ILE A 84 -9.94 1.09 -4.30
CA ILE A 84 -9.09 0.61 -5.39
C ILE A 84 -7.69 1.23 -5.29
N ARG A 85 -7.60 2.55 -5.08
CA ARG A 85 -6.31 3.23 -4.90
C ARG A 85 -5.52 2.71 -3.70
N ALA A 86 -6.18 2.45 -2.59
CA ALA A 86 -5.53 1.89 -1.40
C ALA A 86 -4.98 0.47 -1.66
N ALA A 87 -5.73 -0.34 -2.41
CA ALA A 87 -5.28 -1.67 -2.81
C ALA A 87 -4.10 -1.60 -3.81
N GLU A 88 -4.12 -0.67 -4.76
CA GLU A 88 -3.01 -0.41 -5.68
C GLU A 88 -1.74 0.03 -4.95
N ASP A 89 -1.85 0.88 -3.92
CA ASP A 89 -0.70 1.30 -3.10
C ASP A 89 -0.14 0.13 -2.29
N LEU A 90 -0.99 -0.74 -1.73
CA LEU A 90 -0.54 -1.98 -1.09
C LEU A 90 0.20 -2.89 -2.07
N LEU A 91 -0.30 -3.07 -3.29
CA LEU A 91 0.39 -3.84 -4.32
C LEU A 91 1.75 -3.22 -4.69
N ALA A 92 1.83 -1.90 -4.85
CA ALA A 92 3.08 -1.19 -5.10
C ALA A 92 4.08 -1.36 -3.94
N LEU A 93 3.59 -1.31 -2.70
CA LEU A 93 4.40 -1.55 -1.50
C LEU A 93 4.92 -2.99 -1.45
N THR A 94 4.10 -4.00 -1.79
CA THR A 94 4.59 -5.39 -1.88
C THR A 94 5.64 -5.58 -2.98
N ARG A 95 5.52 -4.89 -4.11
CA ARG A 95 6.56 -4.89 -5.15
C ARG A 95 7.86 -4.30 -4.59
N SER A 96 7.79 -3.13 -3.97
CA SER A 96 8.96 -2.47 -3.38
C SER A 96 9.66 -3.34 -2.33
N LEU A 97 8.88 -4.05 -1.50
CA LEU A 97 9.41 -5.00 -0.51
C LEU A 97 10.13 -6.19 -1.17
N LYS A 98 9.54 -6.76 -2.22
CA LYS A 98 10.15 -7.85 -2.99
C LYS A 98 11.43 -7.40 -3.68
N GLU A 99 11.42 -6.23 -4.30
CA GLU A 99 12.59 -5.63 -4.95
C GLU A 99 13.70 -5.37 -3.91
N ALA A 100 13.37 -4.76 -2.78
CA ALA A 100 14.34 -4.52 -1.71
C ALA A 100 14.94 -5.82 -1.15
N TRP A 101 14.14 -6.89 -1.06
CA TRP A 101 14.62 -8.21 -0.66
C TRP A 101 15.52 -8.86 -1.73
N MET A 102 15.12 -8.82 -3.01
CA MET A 102 15.88 -9.42 -4.10
C MET A 102 17.18 -8.68 -4.41
N PHE A 103 17.19 -7.35 -4.28
CA PHE A 103 18.34 -6.50 -4.64
C PHE A 103 19.18 -6.08 -3.43
N GLY A 104 18.93 -6.64 -2.24
CA GLY A 104 19.72 -6.37 -1.03
C GLY A 104 19.59 -4.95 -0.48
N GLN A 105 18.63 -4.15 -0.96
CA GLN A 105 18.36 -2.80 -0.45
C GLN A 105 17.58 -2.80 0.87
N LEU A 106 17.02 -3.94 1.27
CA LEU A 106 16.48 -4.12 2.61
C LEU A 106 17.64 -4.36 3.60
N GLY A 107 18.27 -3.27 4.03
CA GLY A 107 19.49 -3.31 4.86
C GLY A 107 20.75 -3.39 4.01
N SER A 108 21.05 -2.30 3.30
CA SER A 108 22.26 -2.08 2.48
C SER A 108 23.56 -2.14 3.31
N GLU A 109 23.85 -3.31 3.86
CA GLU A 109 25.14 -3.75 4.40
C GLU A 109 25.54 -5.10 3.78
N LEU A 110 24.72 -5.65 2.87
CA LEU A 110 25.08 -6.81 2.04
C LEU A 110 25.73 -6.40 0.70
N GLY A 111 26.32 -5.21 0.66
CA GLY A 111 27.54 -5.03 -0.12
C GLY A 111 28.65 -5.57 0.76
N VAL A 112 29.09 -6.80 0.49
CA VAL A 112 30.29 -7.38 1.09
C VAL A 112 31.48 -6.51 0.67
N VAL A 113 31.69 -5.39 1.34
CA VAL A 113 33.05 -4.96 1.66
C VAL A 113 33.41 -5.91 2.79
N ASP A 114 33.91 -7.08 2.41
CA ASP A 114 34.47 -8.01 3.36
C ASP A 114 35.48 -7.21 4.19
N GLU A 115 35.34 -7.18 5.51
CA GLU A 115 36.34 -6.55 6.38
C GLU A 115 37.73 -7.15 6.10
N THR A 116 37.79 -8.40 5.59
CA THR A 116 39.03 -8.98 5.09
C THR A 116 39.56 -8.29 3.83
N THR A 117 38.70 -7.81 2.92
CA THR A 117 39.14 -7.08 1.72
C THR A 117 39.72 -5.72 2.09
N ASP A 118 39.11 -5.00 3.03
CA ASP A 118 39.65 -3.73 3.51
C ASP A 118 40.94 -3.92 4.31
N HIS A 119 41.01 -4.97 5.12
CA HIS A 119 42.24 -5.36 5.84
C HIS A 119 43.36 -5.75 4.88
N ASN A 120 43.09 -6.61 3.89
CA ASN A 120 44.06 -7.03 2.89
C ASN A 120 44.55 -5.86 2.04
N ALA A 121 43.66 -4.94 1.66
CA ALA A 121 44.04 -3.72 0.93
C ALA A 121 44.99 -2.85 1.75
N LYS A 122 44.75 -2.75 3.07
CA LYS A 122 45.61 -2.02 3.99
C LYS A 122 46.99 -2.69 4.15
N GLU A 123 47.03 -4.01 4.35
CA GLU A 123 48.30 -4.74 4.47
C GLU A 123 49.15 -4.64 3.19
N VAL A 124 48.52 -4.77 2.01
CA VAL A 124 49.21 -4.59 0.73
C VAL A 124 49.71 -3.14 0.57
N GLY A 125 48.93 -2.14 0.97
CA GLY A 125 49.34 -0.74 0.96
C GLY A 125 50.57 -0.47 1.84
N GLU A 126 50.58 -1.02 3.06
CA GLU A 126 51.71 -0.89 3.99
C GLU A 126 52.96 -1.64 3.48
N ALA A 127 52.79 -2.81 2.87
CA ALA A 127 53.90 -3.55 2.26
C ALA A 127 54.50 -2.81 1.05
N LEU A 128 53.67 -2.26 0.17
CA LEU A 128 54.10 -1.44 -0.96
C LEU A 128 54.83 -0.16 -0.49
N GLN A 129 54.35 0.46 0.59
CA GLN A 129 54.99 1.64 1.15
C GLN A 129 56.38 1.32 1.71
N LYS A 130 56.55 0.19 2.40
CA LYS A 130 57.86 -0.26 2.89
C LYS A 130 58.84 -0.53 1.75
N LEU A 131 58.41 -1.24 0.71
CA LEU A 131 59.23 -1.49 -0.47
C LEU A 131 59.63 -0.22 -1.21
N ALA A 132 58.70 0.74 -1.36
CA ALA A 132 59.00 2.02 -1.97
C ALA A 132 60.03 2.83 -1.15
N THR A 133 60.00 2.75 0.19
CA THR A 133 60.99 3.42 1.03
C THR A 133 62.34 2.69 1.09
N GLU A 134 62.37 1.36 0.96
CA GLU A 134 63.61 0.58 0.89
C GLU A 134 64.31 0.76 -0.47
N GLU A 135 63.57 0.79 -1.58
CA GLU A 135 64.12 1.07 -2.92
C GLU A 135 64.68 2.50 -3.03
N VAL A 136 64.06 3.48 -2.37
CA VAL A 136 64.58 4.86 -2.32
C VAL A 136 65.78 5.00 -1.37
N GLY A 137 65.93 4.12 -0.38
CA GLY A 137 67.11 4.06 0.49
C GLY A 137 68.32 3.33 -0.11
N GLY A 138 68.16 2.68 -1.27
CA GLY A 138 69.22 1.93 -1.96
C GLY A 138 70.00 2.73 -3.01
N LEU A 139 69.75 4.04 -3.14
CA LEU A 139 70.39 4.91 -4.13
C LEU A 139 71.21 6.07 -3.52
N ASP A 140 71.74 5.89 -2.31
CA ASP A 140 72.86 6.72 -1.84
C ASP A 140 74.07 5.84 -1.47
N LEU A 141 75.05 5.89 -2.38
CA LEU A 141 76.45 5.40 -2.34
C LEU A 141 76.72 3.91 -2.63
#